data_AF-A0A6V7IBY0-F1
#
_entry.id   AF-A0A6V7IBY0-F1
#
_cell.length_a   1.000
_cell.length_b   1.000
_cell.length_c   1.000
_cell.angle_alpha   90.00
_cell.angle_beta   90.00
_cell.angle_gamma   90.00
#
_symmetry.space_group_name_H-M   'P 1'
#
loop_
_entity.id
_entity.type
_entity.pdbx_description
1 polymer ?
#
loop_
_entity_poly.entity_id
_entity_poly.type
_entity_poly.pdbx_seq_one_letter_code
_entity_poly.pdbx_strand_id
1 'polypeptide(L)' 'PEYYKDALHFKSAGLGPQYCLEIPYAKLDFTGTYSVIARNCHGDSKAVISLQIYAR' A
#
# COMPACT_ATOMS: atom_id res chain seq x y z
N PRO A 1 -12.76 9.99 -2.56
CA PRO A 1 -12.10 8.67 -2.53
C PRO A 1 -11.46 8.44 -1.16
N GLU A 2 -12.08 7.61 -0.33
CA GLU A 2 -11.50 7.20 0.95
C GLU A 2 -10.39 6.18 0.65
N TYR A 3 -9.16 6.68 0.65
CA TYR A 3 -7.99 5.82 0.53
C TYR A 3 -7.96 4.88 1.74
N TYR A 4 -7.93 3.58 1.48
CA TYR A 4 -7.76 2.54 2.49
C TYR A 4 -6.56 2.89 3.38
N LYS A 5 -6.84 3.24 4.65
CA LYS A 5 -5.90 3.83 5.62
C LYS A 5 -5.41 2.82 6.66
N ASP A 6 -5.35 1.53 6.32
CA ASP A 6 -4.77 0.55 7.24
C ASP A 6 -3.24 0.54 7.12
N ALA A 7 -2.61 1.33 8.00
CA ALA A 7 -1.16 1.35 8.21
C ALA A 7 -0.63 0.01 8.77
N LEU A 8 -1.50 -0.88 9.27
CA LEU A 8 -1.12 -2.12 9.96
C LEU A 8 -0.46 -3.17 9.03
N HIS A 9 -0.68 -3.05 7.73
CA HIS A 9 -0.25 -4.02 6.72
C HIS A 9 1.05 -3.63 6.02
N PHE A 10 1.59 -2.45 6.32
CA PHE A 10 2.82 -1.96 5.73
C PHE A 10 4.01 -2.33 6.62
N LYS A 11 4.81 -3.30 6.19
CA LYS A 11 5.97 -3.81 6.94
C LYS A 11 7.26 -3.48 6.19
N SER A 12 8.36 -3.26 6.92
CA SER A 12 9.69 -3.26 6.30
C SER A 12 10.01 -4.65 5.77
N ALA A 13 10.40 -4.75 4.51
CA ALA A 13 10.68 -6.03 3.85
C ALA A 13 12.11 -6.55 4.12
N GLY A 14 12.90 -5.84 4.94
CA GLY A 14 14.28 -6.22 5.27
C GLY A 14 15.07 -5.07 5.89
N LEU A 15 16.40 -5.14 5.76
CA LEU A 15 17.35 -4.16 6.32
C LEU A 15 17.54 -2.89 5.44
N GLY A 16 16.86 -2.81 4.28
CA GLY A 16 17.00 -1.72 3.31
C GLY A 16 15.74 -0.86 3.15
N PRO A 17 15.72 0.08 2.20
CA PRO A 17 14.58 0.98 1.92
C PRO A 17 13.46 0.28 1.15
N GLN A 18 13.13 -0.95 1.55
CA GLN A 18 12.10 -1.77 0.95
C GLN A 18 10.96 -1.93 1.94
N TYR A 19 9.76 -1.65 1.45
CA TYR A 19 8.54 -1.76 2.23
C TYR A 19 7.52 -2.58 1.45
N CYS A 20 6.76 -3.41 2.16
CA CYS A 20 5.78 -4.31 1.59
C CYS A 20 4.39 -4.00 2.18
N LEU A 21 3.38 -3.94 1.32
CA LEU A 21 1.98 -3.95 1.70
C LEU A 21 1.44 -5.37 1.56
N GLU A 22 1.18 -6.03 2.69
CA GLU A 22 0.61 -7.39 2.70
C GLU A 22 -0.89 -7.32 2.98
N ILE A 23 -1.72 -7.86 2.10
CA ILE A 23 -3.19 -7.86 2.27
C ILE A 23 -3.66 -9.30 2.51
N PRO A 24 -3.66 -9.78 3.76
CA PRO A 24 -4.12 -11.12 4.08
C PRO A 24 -5.64 -11.23 3.88
N TYR A 25 -6.12 -12.38 3.42
CA TYR A 25 -7.55 -12.65 3.22
C TYR A 25 -8.25 -11.59 2.36
N ALA A 26 -7.67 -11.30 1.19
CA ALA A 26 -8.14 -10.27 0.28
C ALA A 26 -9.65 -10.40 -0.04
N LYS A 27 -10.38 -9.29 0.10
CA LYS A 27 -11.83 -9.19 -0.14
C LYS A 27 -12.10 -8.36 -1.39
N LEU A 28 -13.25 -8.55 -2.02
CA LEU A 28 -13.68 -7.76 -3.19
C LEU A 28 -13.59 -6.25 -2.93
N ASP A 29 -14.00 -5.82 -1.73
CA ASP A 29 -13.99 -4.41 -1.30
C ASP A 29 -12.59 -3.82 -1.11
N PHE A 30 -11.53 -4.63 -1.19
CA PHE A 30 -10.15 -4.15 -1.21
C PHE A 30 -9.70 -3.77 -2.63
N THR A 31 -10.55 -3.90 -3.64
CA THR A 31 -10.31 -3.29 -4.95
C THR A 31 -10.23 -1.78 -4.80
N GLY A 32 -9.15 -1.18 -5.28
CA GLY A 32 -8.97 0.26 -5.15
C GLY A 32 -7.58 0.75 -5.54
N THR A 33 -7.39 2.05 -5.34
CA THR A 33 -6.11 2.72 -5.58
C THR A 33 -5.40 2.92 -4.24
N TYR A 34 -4.22 2.32 -4.14
CA TYR A 34 -3.32 2.42 -3.01
C TYR A 34 -2.24 3.44 -3.32
N SER A 35 -1.75 4.12 -2.30
CA SER A 35 -0.59 5.00 -2.46
C SER A 35 0.38 4.86 -1.30
N VAL A 36 1.67 4.84 -1.64
CA VAL A 36 2.77 4.84 -0.69
C VAL A 36 3.45 6.20 -0.78
N ILE A 37 3.72 6.81 0.38
CA ILE A 37 4.45 8.07 0.47
C ILE A 37 5.75 7.79 1.22
N ALA A 38 6.88 8.08 0.59
CA ALA A 38 8.21 8.05 1.20
C ALA A 38 8.67 9.48 1.44
N ARG A 39 9.09 9.80 2.67
CA ARG A 39 9.58 11.12 3.08
C ARG A 39 11.06 11.05 3.44
N ASN A 40 11.84 12.00 2.94
CA ASN A 40 13.22 12.24 3.38
C ASN A 40 13.43 13.73 3.68
N CYS A 41 14.66 14.13 4.02
CA CYS A 41 15.00 15.53 4.32
C CYS A 41 14.84 16.50 3.12
N HIS A 42 14.63 15.99 1.91
CA HIS A 42 14.46 16.78 0.69
C HIS A 42 13.00 16.88 0.24
N GLY A 43 12.08 16.12 0.85
CA GLY A 43 10.65 16.18 0.56
C GLY A 43 9.97 14.81 0.51
N ASP A 44 8.83 14.78 -0.17
CA ASP A 44 7.95 13.61 -0.26
C ASP A 44 7.93 13.06 -1.69
N SER A 45 8.01 11.74 -1.82
CA SER A 45 7.78 11.00 -3.06
C SER A 45 6.57 10.09 -2.89
N LYS A 46 5.73 9.99 -3.93
CA LYS A 46 4.49 9.20 -3.89
C LYS A 46 4.46 8.18 -5.03
N ALA A 47 4.22 6.92 -4.68
CA ALA A 47 3.88 5.86 -5.62
C ALA A 47 2.37 5.56 -5.54
N VAL A 48 1.74 5.30 -6.69
CA VAL A 48 0.32 4.96 -6.79
C VAL A 48 0.17 3.60 -7.45
N ILE A 49 -0.62 2.71 -6.86
CA ILE A 49 -0.82 1.32 -7.28
C ILE A 49 -2.32 1.07 -7.39
N SER A 50 -2.76 0.42 -8.47
CA SER A 50 -4.16 -0.01 -8.61
C SER A 50 -4.25 -1.51 -8.34
N LEU A 51 -5.09 -1.89 -7.39
CA LEU A 51 -5.38 -3.28 -7.05
C LEU A 51 -6.80 -3.61 -7.49
N GLN A 52 -6.97 -4.72 -8.21
CA GLN A 52 -8.28 -5.22 -8.62
C GLN A 52 -8.41 -6.67 -8.17
N ILE A 53 -9.44 -6.95 -7.38
CA ILE A 53 -9.75 -8.27 -6.86
C ILE A 53 -11.04 -8.73 -7.52
N TYR A 54 -11.00 -9.94 -8.08
CA TYR A 54 -12.13 -10.55 -8.76
C TYR A 54 -12.50 -11.85 -8.06
N ALA A 55 -13.79 -12.06 -7.80
CA ALA A 55 -14.34 -13.32 -7.32
C ALA A 55 -14.85 -14.11 -8.53
N ARG A 56 -14.44 -15.38 -8.62
CA ARG A 56 -14.76 -16.26 -9.73
C ARG A 56 -15.95 -17.15 -9.40
#